data_AF-A0A7J9VJE7-F1
#
_entry.id   AF-A0A7J9VJE7-F1
#
_cell.length_a   1.000
_cell.length_b   1.000
_cell.length_c   1.000
_cell.angle_alpha   90.00
_cell.angle_beta   90.00
_cell.angle_gamma   90.00
#
_symmetry.space_group_name_H-M   'P 1'
#
loop_
_entity.id
_entity.type
_entity.pdbx_description
1 polymer ?
#
loop_
_entity_poly.entity_id
_entity_poly.type
_entity_poly.pdbx_seq_one_letter_code
_entity_poly.pdbx_strand_id
1 'polypeptide(L)'
;MSSCDHDISRRDCTSGRFRRPPTADRKDLTMTRVPLLTDDEADELTKAFWDGCTELIGRVPNSMRVYGRVPKVAMWMLPFLASLQREGAGGRLDGRTKELVVLKTSLTNACEYCVTHNTSLGQATGITMAEIEVLDGDYAGSDVLSDRDKAVVRWAEAVTGNTADRDNEAFEALRQWFDDDEIVELTWLSAMFNMLNRVHDSLHLELEPHQEVNLIRRSARVPEEKVLAYVRTMVEIAEREQVAS
;
A
#
# COMPACT_ATOMS: atom_id res chain seq x y z
N MET A 1 38.84 1.47 -37.36
CA MET A 1 37.44 1.76 -36.96
C MET A 1 36.87 0.43 -36.49
N SER A 2 36.89 0.21 -35.18
CA SER A 2 36.62 -1.07 -34.52
C SER A 2 35.13 -1.26 -34.28
N SER A 3 34.63 -2.48 -34.46
CA SER A 3 33.24 -2.87 -34.28
C SER A 3 32.78 -2.73 -32.82
N CYS A 4 31.54 -2.28 -32.63
CA CYS A 4 30.80 -2.43 -31.37
C CYS A 4 29.91 -3.66 -31.50
N ASP A 5 30.39 -4.80 -31.00
CA ASP A 5 29.54 -5.94 -30.68
C ASP A 5 28.80 -5.64 -29.38
N HIS A 6 27.47 -5.49 -29.46
CA HIS A 6 26.58 -5.49 -28.29
C HIS A 6 26.00 -6.89 -28.10
N ASP A 7 26.79 -7.78 -27.49
CA ASP A 7 26.30 -9.06 -26.98
C ASP A 7 25.71 -8.85 -25.58
N ILE A 8 24.42 -8.51 -25.54
CA ILE A 8 23.59 -8.55 -24.32
C ILE A 8 22.97 -9.94 -24.27
N SER A 9 23.77 -10.96 -23.98
CA SER A 9 23.23 -12.28 -23.68
C SER A 9 23.87 -12.87 -22.41
N ARG A 10 22.99 -13.43 -21.56
CA ARG A 10 23.26 -14.21 -20.35
C ARG A 10 23.58 -13.41 -19.08
N ARG A 11 22.55 -12.78 -18.52
CA ARG A 11 22.40 -12.80 -17.06
C ARG A 11 21.62 -14.06 -16.71
N ASP A 12 22.31 -14.98 -16.06
CA ASP A 12 21.74 -16.18 -15.47
C ASP A 12 20.72 -15.76 -14.39
N CYS A 13 19.43 -15.77 -14.75
CA CYS A 13 18.32 -15.33 -13.91
C CYS A 13 17.82 -16.42 -12.93
N THR A 14 18.53 -17.54 -12.79
CA THR A 14 18.01 -18.73 -12.11
C THR A 14 18.12 -18.72 -10.57
N SER A 15 18.47 -17.59 -9.94
CA SER A 15 18.50 -17.51 -8.46
C SER A 15 18.04 -16.16 -7.87
N GLY A 16 17.28 -15.38 -8.64
CA GLY A 16 16.85 -14.01 -8.32
C GLY A 16 15.86 -13.84 -7.16
N ARG A 17 16.04 -14.54 -6.03
CA ARG A 17 15.47 -14.04 -4.77
C ARG A 17 16.16 -12.72 -4.49
N PHE A 18 15.41 -11.63 -4.50
CA PHE A 18 15.87 -10.33 -4.01
C PHE A 18 16.27 -10.54 -2.54
N ARG A 19 17.55 -10.85 -2.29
CA ARG A 19 18.02 -11.07 -0.92
C ARG A 19 17.86 -9.73 -0.21
N ARG A 20 17.04 -9.73 0.84
CA ARG A 20 16.97 -8.66 1.84
C ARG A 20 18.39 -8.14 2.09
N PRO A 21 18.71 -6.88 1.76
CA PRO A 21 19.98 -6.32 2.18
C PRO A 21 20.04 -6.44 3.72
N PRO A 22 21.21 -6.78 4.30
CA PRO A 22 21.36 -6.77 5.75
C PRO A 22 20.77 -5.48 6.27
N THR A 23 19.89 -5.54 7.27
CA THR A 23 19.42 -4.33 7.94
C THR A 23 20.67 -3.60 8.40
N ALA A 24 21.04 -2.50 7.72
CA ALA A 24 22.02 -1.57 8.26
C ALA A 24 21.57 -1.30 9.71
N ASP A 25 22.50 -1.29 10.65
CA ASP A 25 22.23 -1.15 12.08
C ASP A 25 21.32 0.08 12.28
N ARG A 26 20.01 -0.12 12.36
CA ARG A 26 18.97 0.94 12.30
C ARG A 26 18.93 1.79 13.58
N LYS A 27 19.92 1.62 14.46
CA LYS A 27 19.99 2.26 15.77
C LYS A 27 20.15 3.79 15.73
N ASP A 28 20.46 4.36 14.57
CA ASP A 28 20.69 5.80 14.39
C ASP A 28 19.61 6.51 13.53
N LEU A 29 18.49 5.84 13.25
CA LEU A 29 17.37 6.38 12.48
C LEU A 29 16.16 6.62 13.39
N THR A 30 16.29 7.58 14.31
CA THR A 30 15.28 7.79 15.36
C THR A 30 14.22 8.82 15.02
N MET A 31 14.35 9.55 13.91
CA MET A 31 13.40 10.59 13.53
C MET A 31 12.95 10.51 12.07
N THR A 32 11.66 10.78 11.86
CA THR A 32 11.05 11.02 10.56
C THR A 32 11.78 12.17 9.87
N ARG A 33 12.25 11.94 8.63
CA ARG A 33 13.14 12.90 7.93
C ARG A 33 12.46 14.23 7.64
N VAL A 34 11.14 14.21 7.47
CA VAL A 34 10.31 15.39 7.24
C VAL A 34 9.45 15.59 8.49
N PRO A 35 9.52 16.75 9.18
CA PRO A 35 8.76 16.94 10.42
C PRO A 35 7.26 16.77 10.20
N LEU A 36 6.57 16.18 11.16
CA LEU A 36 5.11 16.05 11.12
C LEU A 36 4.46 17.43 11.29
N LEU A 37 3.42 17.75 10.52
CA LEU A 37 2.64 18.96 10.79
C LEU A 37 1.76 18.77 12.03
N THR A 38 1.66 19.82 12.85
CA THR A 38 0.70 19.92 13.96
C THR A 38 -0.65 20.45 13.49
N ASP A 39 -1.68 20.33 14.33
CA ASP A 39 -3.04 20.79 14.02
C ASP A 39 -3.12 22.32 13.84
N ASP A 40 -2.25 23.03 14.53
CA ASP A 40 -2.05 24.48 14.53
C ASP A 40 -1.30 24.99 13.28
N GLU A 41 -0.50 24.14 12.63
CA GLU A 41 0.18 24.47 11.37
C GLU A 41 -0.68 24.25 10.12
N ALA A 42 -1.81 23.55 10.25
CA ALA A 42 -2.62 23.14 9.11
C ALA A 42 -3.50 24.28 8.55
N ASP A 43 -3.40 24.49 7.23
CA ASP A 43 -4.32 25.34 6.47
C ASP A 43 -5.70 24.66 6.29
N GLU A 44 -6.64 25.35 5.64
CA GLU A 44 -8.01 24.84 5.42
C GLU A 44 -8.00 23.52 4.64
N LEU A 45 -7.21 23.44 3.56
CA LEU A 45 -7.14 22.25 2.72
C LEU A 45 -6.51 21.06 3.46
N THR A 46 -5.46 21.30 4.25
CA THR A 46 -4.80 20.28 5.08
C THR A 46 -5.73 19.76 6.17
N LYS A 47 -6.48 20.64 6.85
CA LYS A 47 -7.49 20.25 7.84
C LYS A 47 -8.56 19.37 7.22
N ALA A 48 -9.12 19.78 6.09
CA ALA A 48 -10.14 19.01 5.40
C ALA A 48 -9.60 17.65 4.88
N PHE A 49 -8.34 17.61 4.43
CA PHE A 49 -7.65 16.36 4.10
C PHE A 49 -7.54 15.42 5.31
N TRP A 50 -7.20 15.93 6.49
CA TRP A 50 -7.11 15.15 7.72
C TRP A 50 -8.46 14.70 8.29
N ASP A 51 -9.50 15.51 8.14
CA ASP A 51 -10.87 15.08 8.41
C ASP A 51 -11.25 13.90 7.51
N GLY A 52 -10.90 13.98 6.23
CA GLY A 52 -11.01 12.88 5.28
C GLY A 52 -10.24 11.63 5.72
N CYS A 53 -9.00 11.79 6.19
CA CYS A 53 -8.21 10.67 6.72
C CYS A 53 -8.92 10.01 7.91
N THR A 54 -9.50 10.79 8.81
CA THR A 54 -10.26 10.26 9.94
C THR A 54 -11.47 9.44 9.46
N GLU A 55 -12.19 9.91 8.45
CA GLU A 55 -13.35 9.22 7.89
C GLU A 55 -13.01 7.96 7.07
N LEU A 56 -11.93 7.99 6.29
CA LEU A 56 -11.58 6.96 5.30
C LEU A 56 -10.49 5.98 5.79
N ILE A 57 -9.69 6.38 6.77
CA ILE A 57 -8.58 5.60 7.37
C ILE A 57 -8.81 5.35 8.87
N GLY A 58 -9.72 6.08 9.50
CA GLY A 58 -10.04 5.94 10.93
C GLY A 58 -9.15 6.79 11.86
N ARG A 59 -8.12 7.45 11.32
CA ARG A 59 -7.19 8.36 12.02
C ARG A 59 -6.36 9.19 11.04
N VAL A 60 -5.61 10.15 11.57
CA VAL A 60 -4.54 10.85 10.85
C VAL A 60 -3.18 10.23 11.26
N PRO A 61 -2.63 9.27 10.48
CA PRO A 61 -1.32 8.69 10.80
C PRO A 61 -0.17 9.65 10.44
N ASN A 62 1.04 9.35 10.89
CA ASN A 62 2.25 10.13 10.63
C ASN A 62 2.50 10.36 9.14
N SER A 63 2.25 9.35 8.29
CA SER A 63 2.28 9.50 6.83
C SER A 63 1.41 10.66 6.34
N MET A 64 0.16 10.75 6.81
CA MET A 64 -0.77 11.81 6.42
C MET A 64 -0.39 13.17 7.03
N ARG A 65 0.22 13.19 8.21
CA ARG A 65 0.80 14.44 8.77
C ARG A 65 1.96 14.97 7.92
N VAL A 66 2.77 14.09 7.34
CA VAL A 66 3.84 14.48 6.39
C VAL A 66 3.24 14.93 5.05
N TYR A 67 2.26 14.20 4.51
CA TYR A 67 1.62 14.55 3.24
C TYR A 67 0.87 15.89 3.28
N GLY A 68 0.36 16.29 4.45
CA GLY A 68 -0.24 17.60 4.66
C GLY A 68 0.66 18.78 4.29
N ARG A 69 1.99 18.58 4.17
CA ARG A 69 2.91 19.62 3.67
C ARG A 69 2.74 19.94 2.17
N VAL A 70 2.10 19.04 1.43
CA VAL A 70 1.79 19.19 0.00
C VAL A 70 0.29 18.89 -0.23
N PRO A 71 -0.62 19.68 0.36
CA PRO A 71 -2.04 19.29 0.48
C PRO A 71 -2.72 19.15 -0.88
N LYS A 72 -2.30 19.92 -1.90
CA LYS A 72 -2.80 19.82 -3.29
C LYS A 72 -2.44 18.50 -3.98
N VAL A 73 -1.43 17.79 -3.49
CA VAL A 73 -1.07 16.44 -3.93
C VAL A 73 -1.77 15.41 -3.04
N ALA A 74 -1.69 15.58 -1.73
CA ALA A 74 -2.24 14.66 -0.75
C ALA A 74 -3.76 14.46 -0.92
N MET A 75 -4.48 15.53 -1.27
CA MET A 75 -5.93 15.49 -1.42
C MET A 75 -6.42 14.44 -2.43
N TRP A 76 -5.65 14.17 -3.48
CA TRP A 76 -6.01 13.21 -4.54
C TRP A 76 -5.55 11.79 -4.24
N MET A 77 -4.52 11.65 -3.40
CA MET A 77 -3.97 10.35 -3.03
C MET A 77 -4.90 9.59 -2.08
N LEU A 78 -5.57 10.27 -1.15
CA LEU A 78 -6.47 9.63 -0.18
C LEU A 78 -7.66 8.86 -0.81
N PRO A 79 -8.45 9.43 -1.74
CA PRO A 79 -9.58 8.70 -2.31
C PRO A 79 -9.10 7.53 -3.16
N PHE A 80 -7.97 7.67 -3.85
CA PHE A 80 -7.34 6.57 -4.57
C PHE A 80 -6.93 5.42 -3.64
N LEU A 81 -6.31 5.74 -2.50
CA LEU A 81 -5.98 4.77 -1.46
C LEU A 81 -7.23 4.08 -0.91
N ALA A 82 -8.25 4.87 -0.54
CA ALA A 82 -9.46 4.36 0.07
C ALA A 82 -10.20 3.40 -0.88
N SER A 83 -10.39 3.79 -2.14
CA SER A 83 -11.11 2.97 -3.13
C SER A 83 -10.42 1.64 -3.43
N LEU A 84 -9.09 1.61 -3.47
CA LEU A 84 -8.34 0.39 -3.73
C LEU A 84 -8.20 -0.50 -2.48
N GLN A 85 -7.99 0.07 -1.28
CA GLN A 85 -7.69 -0.72 -0.09
C GLN A 85 -8.91 -1.05 0.79
N ARG A 86 -9.89 -0.14 0.90
CA ARG A 86 -11.06 -0.38 1.78
C ARG A 86 -12.12 -1.20 1.05
N GLU A 87 -12.74 -2.13 1.76
CA GLU A 87 -13.89 -2.85 1.24
C GLU A 87 -15.07 -1.89 1.10
N GLY A 88 -15.75 -1.91 -0.04
CA GLY A 88 -16.94 -1.10 -0.30
C GLY A 88 -16.69 0.35 -0.74
N ALA A 89 -15.43 0.79 -0.84
CA ALA A 89 -15.07 2.17 -1.19
C ALA A 89 -14.93 2.44 -2.70
N GLY A 90 -15.29 1.47 -3.53
CA GLY A 90 -15.30 1.57 -5.01
C GLY A 90 -14.86 0.29 -5.72
N GLY A 91 -13.94 -0.47 -5.12
CA GLY A 91 -13.47 -1.76 -5.66
C GLY A 91 -14.44 -2.94 -5.46
N ARG A 92 -14.21 -4.03 -6.20
CA ARG A 92 -15.00 -5.27 -6.23
C ARG A 92 -14.52 -6.30 -5.21
N LEU A 93 -13.23 -6.25 -4.86
CA LEU A 93 -12.60 -7.26 -4.00
C LEU A 93 -13.03 -7.10 -2.54
N ASP A 94 -13.08 -8.22 -1.83
CA ASP A 94 -13.26 -8.26 -0.39
C ASP A 94 -12.01 -7.74 0.36
N GLY A 95 -12.19 -7.28 1.60
CA GLY A 95 -11.10 -6.69 2.38
C GLY A 95 -9.94 -7.66 2.64
N ARG A 96 -10.21 -8.96 2.80
CA ARG A 96 -9.15 -9.96 3.05
C ARG A 96 -8.24 -10.11 1.85
N THR A 97 -8.82 -10.25 0.66
CA THR A 97 -8.06 -10.34 -0.60
C THR A 97 -7.19 -9.10 -0.80
N LYS A 98 -7.75 -7.91 -0.55
CA LYS A 98 -7.00 -6.65 -0.61
C LYS A 98 -5.80 -6.65 0.34
N GLU A 99 -6.02 -7.02 1.61
CA GLU A 99 -4.94 -6.99 2.60
C GLU A 99 -3.85 -8.05 2.37
N LEU A 100 -4.17 -9.20 1.77
CA LEU A 100 -3.14 -10.16 1.34
C LEU A 100 -2.18 -9.55 0.31
N VAL A 101 -2.71 -8.82 -0.68
CA VAL A 101 -1.89 -8.10 -1.67
C VAL A 101 -1.00 -7.06 -0.99
N VAL A 102 -1.60 -6.26 -0.10
CA VAL A 102 -0.91 -5.17 0.60
C VAL A 102 0.21 -5.71 1.48
N LEU A 103 -0.07 -6.73 2.29
CA LEU A 103 0.90 -7.36 3.17
C LEU A 103 2.04 -7.98 2.37
N LYS A 104 1.73 -8.78 1.33
CA LYS A 104 2.78 -9.41 0.53
C LYS A 104 3.65 -8.38 -0.19
N THR A 105 3.05 -7.34 -0.77
CA THR A 105 3.78 -6.23 -1.41
C THR A 105 4.71 -5.55 -0.41
N SER A 106 4.20 -5.23 0.79
CA SER A 106 4.96 -4.52 1.83
C SER A 106 6.07 -5.36 2.46
N LEU A 107 5.84 -6.65 2.66
CA LEU A 107 6.86 -7.61 3.11
C LEU A 107 7.97 -7.76 2.07
N THR A 108 7.61 -7.89 0.78
CA THR A 108 8.59 -8.00 -0.32
C THR A 108 9.46 -6.75 -0.43
N ASN A 109 8.88 -5.56 -0.20
CA ASN A 109 9.62 -4.29 -0.17
C ASN A 109 10.34 -4.02 1.17
N ALA A 110 10.11 -4.84 2.21
CA ALA A 110 10.61 -4.64 3.57
C ALA A 110 10.22 -3.28 4.22
N CYS A 111 9.05 -2.74 3.89
CA CYS A 111 8.52 -1.52 4.52
C CYS A 111 7.90 -1.82 5.88
N GLU A 112 8.66 -1.63 6.96
CA GLU A 112 8.22 -1.90 8.34
C GLU A 112 6.96 -1.10 8.72
N TYR A 113 6.95 0.21 8.41
CA TYR A 113 5.79 1.07 8.66
C TYR A 113 4.51 0.49 8.04
N CYS A 114 4.61 0.05 6.78
CA CYS A 114 3.51 -0.50 6.02
C CYS A 114 3.06 -1.87 6.55
N VAL A 115 4.01 -2.76 6.87
CA VAL A 115 3.71 -4.09 7.41
C VAL A 115 2.98 -3.97 8.75
N THR A 116 3.43 -3.09 9.66
CA THR A 116 2.79 -2.92 10.98
C THR A 116 1.34 -2.43 10.85
N HIS A 117 1.08 -1.43 10.00
CA HIS A 117 -0.26 -0.90 9.80
C HIS A 117 -1.22 -1.91 9.18
N ASN A 118 -0.77 -2.57 8.12
CA ASN A 118 -1.61 -3.48 7.36
C ASN A 118 -1.72 -4.85 8.04
N THR A 119 -0.85 -5.18 8.99
CA THR A 119 -1.08 -6.29 9.93
C THR A 119 -2.32 -6.03 10.77
N SER A 120 -2.44 -4.82 11.34
CA SER A 120 -3.60 -4.48 12.16
C SER A 120 -4.89 -4.48 11.35
N LEU A 121 -4.86 -3.91 10.14
CA LEU A 121 -5.98 -3.89 9.22
C LEU A 121 -6.36 -5.28 8.70
N GLY A 122 -5.39 -6.07 8.23
CA GLY A 122 -5.59 -7.45 7.79
C GLY A 122 -6.23 -8.34 8.86
N GLN A 123 -5.89 -8.13 10.13
CA GLN A 123 -6.58 -8.82 11.23
C GLN A 123 -8.06 -8.45 11.33
N ALA A 124 -8.44 -7.20 11.04
CA ALA A 124 -9.84 -6.80 11.00
C ALA A 124 -10.62 -7.42 9.82
N THR A 125 -9.92 -7.85 8.77
CA THR A 125 -10.50 -8.59 7.64
C THR A 125 -10.40 -10.12 7.82
N GLY A 126 -9.94 -10.60 8.97
CA GLY A 126 -9.86 -12.02 9.30
C GLY A 126 -8.55 -12.72 8.91
N ILE A 127 -7.50 -11.99 8.53
CA ILE A 127 -6.16 -12.56 8.36
C ILE A 127 -5.54 -12.83 9.74
N THR A 128 -5.10 -14.06 9.97
CA THR A 128 -4.48 -14.49 11.23
C THR A 128 -2.98 -14.17 11.25
N MET A 129 -2.38 -14.11 12.45
CA MET A 129 -0.93 -13.92 12.56
C MET A 129 -0.13 -15.08 11.93
N ALA A 130 -0.65 -16.31 11.99
CA ALA A 130 -0.02 -17.47 11.36
C ALA A 130 0.00 -17.34 9.83
N GLU A 131 -1.07 -16.80 9.23
CA GLU A 131 -1.10 -16.48 7.80
C GLU A 131 -0.09 -15.38 7.46
N ILE A 132 -0.01 -14.30 8.25
CA ILE A 132 0.96 -13.22 8.02
C ILE A 132 2.41 -13.72 8.10
N GLU A 133 2.72 -14.61 9.05
CA GLU A 133 4.04 -15.20 9.20
C GLU A 133 4.47 -15.98 7.95
N VAL A 134 3.56 -16.75 7.33
CA VAL A 134 3.91 -17.49 6.11
C VAL A 134 4.00 -16.61 4.86
N LEU A 135 3.41 -15.41 4.84
CA LEU A 135 3.56 -14.48 3.71
C LEU A 135 5.02 -13.99 3.52
N ASP A 136 5.77 -13.86 4.62
CA ASP A 136 7.20 -13.52 4.63
C ASP A 136 8.10 -14.75 4.39
N GLY A 137 7.55 -15.95 4.61
CA GLY A 137 8.22 -17.24 4.47
C GLY A 137 7.82 -18.02 3.21
N ASP A 138 7.70 -19.34 3.36
CA ASP A 138 7.28 -20.26 2.29
C ASP A 138 5.75 -20.36 2.22
N TYR A 139 5.12 -19.35 1.63
CA TYR A 139 3.66 -19.34 1.43
C TYR A 139 3.19 -20.44 0.45
N ALA A 140 4.04 -20.87 -0.49
CA ALA A 140 3.69 -21.86 -1.50
C ALA A 140 3.53 -23.25 -0.90
N GLY A 141 4.45 -23.64 -0.01
CA GLY A 141 4.43 -24.91 0.72
C GLY A 141 3.52 -24.92 1.97
N SER A 142 2.90 -23.79 2.30
CA SER A 142 2.09 -23.64 3.52
C SER A 142 0.67 -24.21 3.37
N ASP A 143 0.19 -24.93 4.39
CA ASP A 143 -1.21 -25.38 4.48
C ASP A 143 -2.13 -24.37 5.16
N VAL A 144 -1.61 -23.23 5.66
CA VAL A 144 -2.44 -22.21 6.33
C VAL A 144 -3.11 -21.24 5.37
N LEU A 145 -2.65 -21.18 4.11
CA LEU A 145 -3.26 -20.38 3.05
C LEU A 145 -4.02 -21.28 2.07
N SER A 146 -5.20 -20.83 1.64
CA SER A 146 -5.93 -21.47 0.55
C SER A 146 -5.22 -21.31 -0.79
N ASP A 147 -5.55 -22.14 -1.78
CA ASP A 147 -5.00 -22.00 -3.14
C ASP A 147 -5.36 -20.65 -3.78
N ARG A 148 -6.56 -20.13 -3.48
CA ARG A 148 -6.97 -18.77 -3.88
C ARG A 148 -6.05 -17.71 -3.27
N ASP A 149 -5.78 -17.80 -1.96
CA ASP A 149 -4.89 -16.85 -1.28
C ASP A 149 -3.45 -16.94 -1.82
N LYS A 150 -2.95 -18.15 -2.07
CA LYS A 150 -1.62 -18.36 -2.68
C LYS A 150 -1.52 -17.73 -4.06
N ALA A 151 -2.57 -17.80 -4.89
CA ALA A 151 -2.59 -17.16 -6.20
C ALA A 151 -2.49 -15.63 -6.09
N VAL A 152 -3.23 -15.02 -5.16
CA VAL A 152 -3.16 -13.58 -4.86
C VAL A 152 -1.75 -13.17 -4.42
N VAL A 153 -1.17 -13.91 -3.49
CA VAL A 153 0.16 -13.65 -2.93
C VAL A 153 1.25 -13.78 -3.99
N ARG A 154 1.20 -14.83 -4.84
CA ARG A 154 2.14 -15.01 -5.95
C ARG A 154 2.05 -13.86 -6.95
N TRP A 155 0.83 -13.43 -7.30
CA TRP A 155 0.66 -12.29 -8.21
C TRP A 155 1.22 -10.99 -7.63
N ALA A 156 0.93 -10.70 -6.36
CA ALA A 156 1.45 -9.51 -5.68
C ALA A 156 2.99 -9.51 -5.61
N GLU A 157 3.61 -10.68 -5.39
CA GLU A 157 5.06 -10.87 -5.44
C GLU A 157 5.62 -10.60 -6.85
N ALA A 158 4.99 -11.14 -7.89
CA ALA A 158 5.41 -10.95 -9.28
C ALA A 158 5.29 -9.49 -9.75
N VAL A 159 4.21 -8.79 -9.39
CA VAL A 159 4.05 -7.36 -9.70
C VAL A 159 5.10 -6.53 -8.96
N THR A 160 5.33 -6.82 -7.68
CA THR A 160 6.32 -6.11 -6.85
C THR A 160 7.75 -6.32 -7.35
N GLY A 161 8.08 -7.55 -7.77
CA GLY A 161 9.38 -7.88 -8.36
C GLY A 161 9.56 -7.39 -9.80
N ASN A 162 8.52 -6.78 -10.41
CA ASN A 162 8.49 -6.42 -11.82
C ASN A 162 8.83 -7.61 -12.74
N THR A 163 8.24 -8.77 -12.44
CA THR A 163 8.35 -10.03 -13.19
C THR A 163 7.00 -10.55 -13.68
N ALA A 164 5.90 -9.87 -13.38
CA ALA A 164 4.56 -10.25 -13.82
C ALA A 164 4.44 -10.36 -15.36
N ASP A 165 5.23 -9.60 -16.12
CA ASP A 165 5.27 -9.64 -17.59
C ASP A 165 5.71 -10.99 -18.18
N ARG A 166 6.42 -11.80 -17.40
CA ARG A 166 7.00 -13.08 -17.83
C ARG A 166 6.57 -14.28 -16.99
N ASP A 167 5.71 -14.07 -16.00
CA ASP A 167 5.17 -15.13 -15.12
C ASP A 167 3.72 -15.48 -15.52
N ASN A 168 3.57 -16.08 -16.72
CA ASN A 168 2.26 -16.50 -17.23
C ASN A 168 1.57 -17.50 -16.29
N GLU A 169 2.34 -18.34 -15.58
CA GLU A 169 1.79 -19.29 -14.63
C GLU A 169 1.13 -18.59 -13.43
N ALA A 170 1.72 -17.50 -12.92
CA ALA A 170 1.09 -16.70 -11.88
C ALA A 170 -0.24 -16.09 -12.37
N PHE A 171 -0.26 -15.57 -13.60
CA PHE A 171 -1.45 -14.99 -14.20
C PHE A 171 -2.56 -16.04 -14.40
N GLU A 172 -2.22 -17.20 -14.97
CA GLU A 172 -3.19 -18.29 -15.18
C GLU A 172 -3.71 -18.87 -13.86
N ALA A 173 -2.86 -19.01 -12.83
CA ALA A 173 -3.29 -19.41 -11.49
C ALA A 173 -4.27 -18.39 -10.89
N LEU A 174 -4.04 -17.10 -11.12
CA LEU A 174 -4.93 -16.04 -10.66
C LEU A 174 -6.28 -16.04 -11.40
N ARG A 175 -6.28 -16.22 -12.72
CA ARG A 175 -7.50 -16.30 -13.55
C ARG A 175 -8.45 -17.44 -13.20
N GLN A 176 -7.99 -18.46 -12.47
CA GLN A 176 -8.86 -19.52 -11.97
C GLN A 176 -9.87 -19.01 -10.94
N TRP A 177 -9.56 -17.90 -10.26
CA TRP A 177 -10.31 -17.39 -9.11
C TRP A 177 -10.91 -16.01 -9.32
N PHE A 178 -10.36 -15.22 -10.25
CA PHE A 178 -10.69 -13.80 -10.43
C PHE A 178 -11.01 -13.47 -11.88
N ASP A 179 -11.97 -12.57 -12.09
CA ASP A 179 -12.29 -12.00 -13.39
C ASP A 179 -11.28 -10.91 -13.83
N ASP A 180 -11.41 -10.42 -15.06
CA ASP A 180 -10.49 -9.41 -15.62
C ASP A 180 -10.50 -8.10 -14.82
N ASP A 181 -11.67 -7.69 -14.29
CA ASP A 181 -11.82 -6.45 -13.54
C ASP A 181 -11.12 -6.57 -12.17
N GLU A 182 -11.31 -7.71 -11.50
CA GLU A 182 -10.66 -8.03 -10.22
C GLU A 182 -9.13 -8.12 -10.36
N ILE A 183 -8.62 -8.70 -11.45
CA ILE A 183 -7.18 -8.79 -11.70
C ILE A 183 -6.56 -7.41 -11.94
N VAL A 184 -7.27 -6.51 -12.64
CA VAL A 184 -6.85 -5.10 -12.78
C VAL A 184 -6.78 -4.43 -11.42
N GLU A 185 -7.78 -4.62 -10.56
CA GLU A 185 -7.81 -4.06 -9.20
C GLU A 185 -6.65 -4.58 -8.33
N LEU A 186 -6.40 -5.90 -8.31
CA LEU A 186 -5.28 -6.52 -7.59
C LEU A 186 -3.94 -5.92 -8.02
N THR A 187 -3.75 -5.74 -9.34
CA THR A 187 -2.52 -5.21 -9.92
C THR A 187 -2.30 -3.74 -9.55
N TRP A 188 -3.36 -2.93 -9.61
CA TRP A 188 -3.32 -1.52 -9.16
C TRP A 188 -3.02 -1.41 -7.67
N LEU A 189 -3.60 -2.27 -6.84
CA LEU A 189 -3.35 -2.29 -5.40
C LEU A 189 -1.88 -2.61 -5.09
N SER A 190 -1.30 -3.62 -5.76
CA SER A 190 0.15 -3.89 -5.68
C SER A 190 0.99 -2.69 -6.14
N ALA A 191 0.66 -2.07 -7.27
CA ALA A 191 1.41 -0.92 -7.79
C ALA A 191 1.35 0.29 -6.83
N MET A 192 0.16 0.57 -6.27
CA MET A 192 -0.03 1.63 -5.29
C MET A 192 0.79 1.37 -4.03
N PHE A 193 0.80 0.15 -3.49
CA PHE A 193 1.61 -0.15 -2.31
C PHE A 193 3.11 -0.16 -2.61
N ASN A 194 3.52 -0.52 -3.82
CA ASN A 194 4.89 -0.32 -4.27
C ASN A 194 5.32 1.16 -4.20
N MET A 195 4.44 2.07 -4.63
CA MET A 195 4.67 3.51 -4.49
C MET A 195 4.70 3.94 -3.02
N LEU A 196 3.70 3.58 -2.23
CA LEU A 196 3.59 3.99 -0.82
C LEU A 196 4.75 3.47 0.03
N ASN A 197 5.16 2.20 -0.15
CA ASN A 197 6.31 1.62 0.55
C ASN A 197 7.57 2.45 0.30
N ARG A 198 7.84 2.81 -0.97
CA ARG A 198 9.01 3.62 -1.34
C ARG A 198 8.95 5.02 -0.74
N VAL A 199 7.77 5.66 -0.71
CA VAL A 199 7.59 6.97 -0.09
C VAL A 199 7.84 6.89 1.43
N HIS A 200 7.17 5.95 2.11
CA HIS A 200 7.29 5.80 3.57
C HIS A 200 8.73 5.49 4.01
N ASP A 201 9.39 4.55 3.33
CA ASP A 201 10.79 4.21 3.62
C ASP A 201 11.73 5.38 3.28
N SER A 202 11.53 6.09 2.17
CA SER A 202 12.41 7.21 1.79
C SER A 202 12.34 8.38 2.77
N LEU A 203 11.20 8.53 3.45
CA LEU A 203 10.96 9.58 4.45
C LEU A 203 11.25 9.12 5.88
N HIS A 204 11.63 7.86 6.08
CA HIS A 204 11.81 7.23 7.40
C HIS A 204 10.62 7.46 8.33
N LEU A 205 9.40 7.21 7.86
CA LEU A 205 8.23 7.40 8.71
C LEU A 205 8.31 6.54 9.98
N GLU A 206 8.23 7.20 11.14
CA GLU A 206 8.16 6.52 12.41
C GLU A 206 6.80 5.87 12.63
N LEU A 207 6.83 4.70 13.26
CA LEU A 207 5.64 4.03 13.75
C LEU A 207 4.97 4.83 14.85
N GLU A 208 3.65 4.94 14.79
CA GLU A 208 2.85 5.45 15.89
C GLU A 208 2.78 4.41 17.02
N PRO A 209 2.42 4.83 18.24
CA PRO A 209 2.12 3.89 19.31
C PRO A 209 1.12 2.83 18.86
N HIS A 210 1.33 1.58 19.25
CA HIS A 210 0.53 0.43 18.79
C HIS A 210 -0.98 0.62 18.96
N GLN A 211 -1.43 1.33 20.00
CA GLN A 211 -2.84 1.63 20.22
C GLN A 211 -3.42 2.55 19.13
N GLU A 212 -2.64 3.51 18.64
CA GLU A 212 -3.03 4.40 17.56
C GLU A 212 -3.08 3.68 16.22
N VAL A 213 -2.10 2.80 15.95
CA VAL A 213 -2.10 1.95 14.74
C VAL A 213 -3.42 1.17 14.65
N ASN A 214 -3.90 0.60 15.75
CA ASN A 214 -5.12 -0.21 15.78
C ASN A 214 -6.42 0.54 15.45
N LEU A 215 -6.42 1.88 15.43
CA LEU A 215 -7.59 2.65 15.00
C LEU A 215 -7.91 2.43 13.51
N ILE A 216 -6.92 2.01 12.70
CA ILE A 216 -7.11 1.71 11.27
C ILE A 216 -8.17 0.62 11.03
N ARG A 217 -8.35 -0.30 11.99
CA ARG A 217 -9.34 -1.38 11.94
C ARG A 217 -10.77 -0.88 11.77
N ARG A 218 -11.05 0.34 12.25
CA ARG A 218 -12.36 0.99 12.11
C ARG A 218 -12.72 1.32 10.67
N SER A 219 -11.72 1.35 9.79
CA SER A 219 -11.87 1.67 8.37
C SER A 219 -11.78 0.45 7.45
N ALA A 220 -11.79 -0.79 7.98
CA ALA A 220 -11.70 -2.00 7.14
C ALA A 220 -12.76 -2.02 6.03
N ARG A 221 -13.96 -1.52 6.34
CA ARG A 221 -15.02 -1.26 5.38
C ARG A 221 -15.40 0.21 5.39
N VAL A 222 -15.40 0.83 4.22
CA VAL A 222 -15.77 2.24 4.04
C VAL A 222 -16.79 2.32 2.91
N PRO A 223 -17.98 2.91 3.13
CA PRO A 223 -18.94 3.12 2.05
C PRO A 223 -18.44 4.13 1.01
N GLU A 224 -18.68 3.85 -0.27
CA GLU A 224 -18.29 4.70 -1.41
C GLU A 224 -18.79 6.15 -1.27
N GLU A 225 -19.97 6.38 -0.67
CA GLU A 225 -20.50 7.73 -0.48
C GLU A 225 -19.59 8.63 0.36
N LYS A 226 -18.81 8.05 1.29
CA LYS A 226 -17.82 8.81 2.07
C LYS A 226 -16.65 9.27 1.21
N VAL A 227 -16.20 8.43 0.27
CA VAL A 227 -15.15 8.80 -0.69
C VAL A 227 -15.64 9.94 -1.59
N LEU A 228 -16.85 9.83 -2.13
CA LEU A 228 -17.43 10.87 -2.98
C LEU A 228 -17.69 12.17 -2.22
N ALA A 229 -18.12 12.09 -0.96
CA ALA A 229 -18.29 13.27 -0.10
C ALA A 229 -16.96 13.97 0.12
N TYR A 230 -15.90 13.23 0.44
CA TYR A 230 -14.56 13.77 0.58
C TYR A 230 -14.08 14.48 -0.70
N VAL A 231 -14.24 13.84 -1.88
CA VAL A 231 -13.82 14.43 -3.16
C VAL A 231 -14.55 15.74 -3.45
N ARG A 232 -15.86 15.81 -3.20
CA ARG A 232 -16.63 17.05 -3.37
C ARG A 232 -16.09 18.17 -2.49
N THR A 233 -15.90 17.92 -1.20
CA THR A 233 -15.34 18.91 -0.27
C THR A 233 -13.98 19.42 -0.73
N MET A 234 -13.10 18.51 -1.17
CA MET A 234 -11.77 18.83 -1.68
C MET A 234 -11.81 19.74 -2.91
N VAL A 235 -12.68 19.44 -3.89
CA VAL A 235 -12.87 20.26 -5.08
C VAL A 235 -13.39 21.64 -4.72
N GLU A 236 -14.40 21.72 -3.86
CA GLU A 236 -14.98 23.00 -3.43
C GLU A 236 -13.96 23.91 -2.74
N ILE A 237 -13.08 23.35 -1.88
CA ILE A 237 -12.00 24.14 -1.24
C ILE A 237 -10.99 24.61 -2.30
N ALA A 238 -10.54 23.71 -3.18
CA ALA A 238 -9.54 24.03 -4.19
C ALA A 238 -10.02 25.10 -5.20
N GLU A 239 -11.30 25.07 -5.58
CA GLU A 239 -11.91 26.09 -6.44
C GLU A 239 -11.96 27.46 -5.75
N ARG A 240 -12.30 27.50 -4.45
CA ARG A 240 -12.29 28.76 -3.68
C ARG A 240 -10.90 29.38 -3.61
N GLU A 241 -9.86 28.57 -3.41
CA GLU A 241 -8.48 29.07 -3.39
C GLU A 241 -8.04 29.64 -4.74
N GLN A 242 -8.44 29.02 -5.86
CA GLN A 242 -8.11 29.51 -7.21
C GLN A 242 -8.78 30.86 -7.53
N VAL A 243 -10.00 31.07 -7.06
CA VAL A 243 -10.71 32.35 -7.24
C VAL A 243 -10.09 33.46 -6.37
N ALA A 244 -9.43 33.11 -5.26
CA ALA A 244 -8.80 34.05 -4.35
C ALA A 244 -7.37 34.47 -4.74
N SER A 245 -6.72 33.76 -5.68
CA SER A 245 -5.34 33.99 -6.15
C SER A 245 -5.27 34.82 -7.43
#